data_AF-A0A7J4RIN0-F1
#
_entry.id   AF-A0A7J4RIN0-F1
#
_cell.length_a   1.000
_cell.length_b   1.000
_cell.length_c   1.000
_cell.angle_alpha   90.00
_cell.angle_beta   90.00
_cell.angle_gamma   90.00
#
_symmetry.space_group_name_H-M   'P 1'
#
loop_
_entity.id
_entity.type
_entity.pdbx_description
1 polymer ?
#
loop_
_entity_poly.entity_id
_entity_poly.type
_entity_poly.pdbx_seq_one_letter_code
_entity_poly.pdbx_strand_id
1 'polypeptide(L)'
;MRTTRLRQKIKKFLHSRGEANTTEILEHVNTTMRHGTTPQQLGNVLSKDKDIMKVSTTKRGGALSGRYEICVWQLRPGVIEDN
;
A
#
# COMPACT_ATOMS: atom_id res chain seq x y z
N MET A 1 9.56 -15.89 5.72
CA MET A 1 8.19 -15.77 5.14
C MET A 1 8.23 -14.92 3.87
N ARG A 2 7.59 -15.34 2.77
CA ARG A 2 7.68 -14.73 1.42
C ARG A 2 7.27 -13.24 1.33
N THR A 3 6.66 -12.67 2.35
CA THR A 3 6.14 -11.29 2.35
C THR A 3 6.90 -10.30 3.22
N THR A 4 7.91 -10.72 4.00
CA THR A 4 8.66 -9.82 4.91
C THR A 4 9.34 -8.69 4.14
N ARG A 5 10.04 -9.01 3.04
CA ARG A 5 10.72 -8.02 2.20
C ARG A 5 9.75 -7.04 1.54
N LEU A 6 8.59 -7.55 1.10
CA LEU A 6 7.52 -6.72 0.52
C LEU A 6 7.00 -5.72 1.57
N ARG A 7 6.70 -6.19 2.78
CA ARG A 7 6.23 -5.34 3.88
C ARG A 7 7.25 -4.26 4.24
N GLN A 8 8.52 -4.61 4.43
CA GLN A 8 9.58 -3.64 4.72
C GLN A 8 9.68 -2.56 3.64
N LYS A 9 9.55 -2.95 2.37
CA LYS A 9 9.63 -2.00 1.25
C LYS A 9 8.44 -1.05 1.22
N ILE A 10 7.23 -1.56 1.43
CA ILE A 10 6.01 -0.75 1.57
C ILE A 10 6.15 0.22 2.75
N LYS A 11 6.62 -0.25 3.91
CA LYS A 11 6.81 0.59 5.09
C LYS A 11 7.80 1.71 4.84
N LYS A 12 8.94 1.42 4.21
CA LYS A 12 9.94 2.44 3.82
C LYS A 12 9.35 3.48 2.87
N PHE A 13 8.56 3.04 1.89
CA PHE A 13 7.88 3.92 0.95
C PHE A 13 6.87 4.84 1.65
N LEU A 14 5.98 4.27 2.47
CA LEU A 14 4.99 5.04 3.24
C LEU A 14 5.64 5.97 4.26
N HIS A 15 6.76 5.58 4.87
CA HIS A 15 7.53 6.46 5.76
C HIS A 15 8.02 7.70 5.02
N SER A 16 8.59 7.53 3.83
CA SER A 16 9.10 8.66 3.03
C SER A 16 8.00 9.56 2.45
N ARG A 17 6.83 8.99 2.15
CA ARG A 17 5.75 9.69 1.43
C ARG A 17 4.64 10.21 2.36
N GLY A 18 4.57 9.70 3.59
CA GLY A 18 3.44 9.90 4.49
C GLY A 18 2.30 8.94 4.17
N GLU A 19 1.51 9.26 3.14
CA GLU A 19 0.38 8.45 2.68
C GLU A 19 0.48 8.09 1.19
N ALA A 20 -0.10 6.97 0.80
CA ALA A 20 -0.16 6.56 -0.60
C ALA A 20 -1.37 5.67 -0.87
N ASN A 21 -1.89 5.73 -2.09
CA ASN A 21 -2.98 4.87 -2.51
C ASN A 21 -2.49 3.49 -3.01
N THR A 22 -3.39 2.50 -3.08
CA THR A 22 -3.02 1.12 -3.49
C THR A 22 -2.29 1.06 -4.83
N THR A 23 -2.65 1.92 -5.80
CA THR A 23 -2.02 1.94 -7.13
C THR A 23 -0.59 2.47 -7.06
N GLU A 24 -0.36 3.54 -6.32
CA GLU A 24 0.97 4.12 -6.13
C GLU A 24 1.93 3.16 -5.42
N ILE A 25 1.42 2.45 -4.40
CA ILE A 25 2.20 1.42 -3.70
C ILE A 25 2.52 0.25 -4.64
N LEU A 26 1.55 -0.19 -5.44
CA LEU A 26 1.74 -1.26 -6.41
C LEU A 26 2.80 -0.91 -7.45
N GLU A 27 2.73 0.30 -8.00
CA GLU A 27 3.71 0.81 -8.97
C GLU A 27 5.11 0.86 -8.35
N HIS A 28 5.25 1.40 -7.13
CA HIS A 28 6.53 1.42 -6.42
C HIS A 28 7.10 0.02 -6.19
N VAL A 29 6.26 -0.92 -5.75
CA VAL A 29 6.69 -2.31 -5.51
C VAL A 29 7.13 -2.97 -6.81
N ASN A 30 6.35 -2.83 -7.89
CA ASN A 30 6.58 -3.54 -9.14
C ASN A 30 7.75 -2.96 -9.95
N THR A 31 8.02 -1.66 -9.83
CA THR A 31 9.20 -1.01 -10.45
C THR A 31 10.50 -1.32 -9.71
N THR A 32 10.43 -1.65 -8.42
CA THR A 32 11.62 -1.80 -7.57
C THR A 32 11.90 -3.25 -7.14
N MET A 33 11.10 -4.22 -7.59
CA MET A 33 11.29 -5.65 -7.29
C MET A 33 11.32 -6.49 -8.57
N ARG A 34 12.25 -7.46 -8.65
CA ARG A 34 12.37 -8.39 -9.80
C ARG A 34 11.07 -9.14 -10.09
N HIS A 35 10.36 -9.54 -9.03
CA HIS A 35 9.03 -10.11 -9.12
C HIS A 35 8.13 -9.25 -8.24
N GLY A 36 7.23 -8.53 -8.90
CA GLY A 36 6.24 -7.67 -8.27
C GLY A 36 5.16 -8.47 -7.54
N THR A 37 4.03 -7.79 -7.30
CA THR A 37 2.82 -8.39 -6.73
C THR A 37 1.59 -7.94 -7.53
N THR A 38 0.45 -8.55 -7.25
CA THR A 38 -0.84 -8.17 -7.84
C THR A 38 -1.59 -7.20 -6.91
N PRO A 39 -2.53 -6.38 -7.43
CA PRO A 39 -3.35 -5.50 -6.60
C PRO A 39 -4.05 -6.24 -5.45
N GLN A 40 -4.62 -7.41 -5.71
CA GLN A 40 -5.29 -8.24 -4.71
C GLN A 40 -4.31 -8.74 -3.63
N GLN A 41 -3.15 -9.25 -4.03
CA GLN A 41 -2.14 -9.70 -3.08
C GLN A 41 -1.61 -8.54 -2.23
N LEU A 42 -1.38 -7.38 -2.85
CA LEU A 42 -0.96 -6.17 -2.16
C LEU A 42 -2.00 -5.73 -1.14
N GLY A 43 -3.28 -5.66 -1.52
CA GLY A 43 -4.38 -5.32 -0.62
C GLY A 43 -4.44 -6.25 0.60
N ASN A 44 -4.25 -7.55 0.39
CA ASN A 44 -4.17 -8.54 1.47
C ASN A 44 -2.95 -8.32 2.39
N VAL A 45 -1.80 -7.94 1.84
CA VAL A 45 -0.60 -7.65 2.62
C VAL A 45 -0.79 -6.40 3.48
N LEU A 46 -1.31 -5.32 2.87
CA LEU A 46 -1.58 -4.05 3.54
C LEU A 46 -2.60 -4.21 4.67
N SER A 47 -3.69 -4.93 4.41
CA SER A 47 -4.77 -5.11 5.40
C SER A 47 -4.37 -5.99 6.59
N LYS A 48 -3.37 -6.86 6.42
CA LYS A 48 -2.91 -7.78 7.48
C LYS A 48 -1.71 -7.25 8.26
N ASP A 49 -1.07 -6.17 7.82
CA ASP A 49 0.07 -5.59 8.52
C ASP A 49 -0.44 -4.65 9.61
N LYS A 50 -0.11 -4.94 10.87
CA LYS A 50 -0.59 -4.15 12.01
C LYS A 50 -0.04 -2.73 12.01
N ASP A 51 1.09 -2.51 11.35
CA ASP A 51 1.79 -1.23 11.37
C ASP A 51 1.30 -0.29 10.26
N ILE A 52 0.43 -0.79 9.37
CA ILE A 52 -0.15 -0.04 8.27
C ILE A 52 -1.65 0.11 8.54
N MET A 53 -2.19 1.29 8.28
CA MET A 53 -3.61 1.56 8.42
C MET A 53 -4.20 2.13 7.14
N LYS A 54 -5.44 1.73 6.85
CA LYS A 54 -6.25 2.32 5.78
C LYS A 54 -6.84 3.62 6.31
N VAL A 55 -6.51 4.75 5.69
CA VAL A 55 -6.92 6.09 6.16
C VAL A 55 -8.15 6.60 5.42
N SER A 56 -8.32 6.24 4.14
CA SER A 56 -9.49 6.63 3.37
C SER A 56 -9.78 5.66 2.22
N THR A 57 -10.97 5.81 1.64
CA THR A 57 -11.36 5.11 0.41
C THR A 57 -11.90 6.14 -0.57
N THR A 58 -11.22 6.34 -1.68
CA THR A 58 -11.69 7.18 -2.76
C THR A 58 -12.52 6.33 -3.70
N LYS A 59 -13.81 6.65 -3.83
CA LYS A 59 -14.68 6.06 -4.85
C LYS A 59 -14.41 6.78 -6.16
N ARG A 60 -13.90 6.06 -7.17
CA ARG A 60 -13.85 6.55 -8.55
C ARG A 60 -14.94 5.86 -9.35
N GLY A 61 -15.81 6.65 -9.95
CA GLY A 61 -16.80 6.14 -10.87
C GLY A 61 -17.42 7.24 -11.73
N GLY A 62 -17.52 6.97 -13.02
CA GLY A 62 -18.25 7.77 -14.00
C GLY A 62 -19.16 6.87 -14.83
N ALA A 63 -20.05 7.48 -15.60
CA ALA A 63 -21.04 6.76 -16.41
C ALA A 63 -20.44 5.70 -17.35
N LEU A 64 -19.17 5.86 -17.75
CA LEU A 64 -18.47 4.97 -18.68
C LEU A 64 -17.39 4.10 -18.01
N SER A 65 -16.88 4.48 -16.83
CA SER A 65 -15.67 3.87 -16.26
C SER A 65 -15.92 2.73 -15.27
N GLY A 66 -17.19 2.41 -14.98
CA GLY A 66 -17.55 1.56 -13.84
C GLY A 66 -17.22 2.22 -12.50
N ARG A 67 -17.67 1.61 -11.40
CA ARG A 67 -17.40 2.07 -10.03
C ARG A 67 -16.30 1.21 -9.41
N TYR A 68 -15.21 1.83 -8.98
CA TYR A 68 -14.15 1.16 -8.24
C TYR A 68 -13.70 2.01 -7.05
N GLU A 69 -13.16 1.34 -6.06
CA GLU A 69 -12.67 1.96 -4.83
C GLU A 69 -11.14 1.88 -4.78
N ILE A 70 -10.49 3.01 -4.54
CA ILE A 70 -9.06 3.08 -4.29
C ILE A 70 -8.87 3.35 -2.80
N CYS A 71 -8.17 2.45 -2.12
CA CYS A 71 -7.82 2.64 -0.71
C CYS A 71 -6.55 3.49 -0.58
N VAL A 72 -6.52 4.36 0.42
CA VAL A 72 -5.33 5.13 0.83
C VAL A 72 -4.79 4.56 2.13
N TRP A 73 -3.48 4.46 2.23
CA TRP A 73 -2.76 3.79 3.31
C TRP A 73 -1.68 4.70 3.89
N GLN A 74 -1.45 4.55 5.19
CA GLN A 74 -0.43 5.27 5.95
C GLN A 74 0.21 4.31 6.96
N LEU A 75 1.43 4.61 7.41
CA LEU A 75 1.96 4.00 8.63
C LEU A 75 1.17 4.46 9.85
N ARG A 76 1.00 3.57 10.83
CA ARG A 76 0.45 3.98 12.12
C ARG A 76 1.42 4.94 12.83
N PRO A 77 0.90 5.94 13.56
CA PRO A 77 1.72 6.76 14.44
C PRO A 77 2.50 5.87 15.44
N GLY A 78 3.77 6.18 15.67
CA GLY A 78 4.63 5.45 16.61
C GLY A 78 5.27 4.16 16.09
N VAL A 79 5.04 3.78 14.82
CA VAL A 79 5.74 2.63 14.19
C VAL A 79 7.20 2.94 13.85
N ILE A 80 7.55 4.22 13.73
CA ILE A 80 8.93 4.65 13.50
C ILE A 80 9.48 5.13 14.85
N GLU A 81 10.06 4.20 15.60
CA GLU A 81 11.15 4.53 16.51
C GLU A 81 12.44 4.35 15.70
N ASP A 82 13.19 5.43 15.57
CA ASP A 82 14.44 5.51 14.82
C ASP A 82 15.39 4.39 15.23
N ASN A 83 15.99 3.74 14.23
CA ASN A 83 17.13 2.84 14.40
C ASN A 83 18.21 3.21 13.38
#